data_AF-A0A409XTJ8-F1
#
_entry.id   AF-A0A409XTJ8-F1
#
_cell.length_a   1.000
_cell.length_b   1.000
_cell.length_c   1.000
_cell.angle_alpha   90.00
_cell.angle_beta   90.00
_cell.angle_gamma   90.00
#
_symmetry.space_group_name_H-M   'P 1'
#
loop_
_entity.id
_entity.type
_entity.pdbx_description
1 polymer ?
#
loop_
_entity_poly.entity_id
_entity_poly.type
_entity_poly.pdbx_seq_one_letter_code
_entity_poly.pdbx_strand_id
1 'polypeptide(L)'
;MICLLVPYLPSESKLTRLLQDSLRGQTKTCIIATISPASLNIEETLSTLKYALCAKSIWKKPEINQRMTRNSLLKDHIIEIEQLKADLLAAHEKNGIWFSEEHCKQCIAKLELRETELVEAKKQVTVIGNQMGAVRDEYDQSIALLKSREEELDETRIILKQTENVLCQLEADLLRVTDKYKKEVIIRKAHQETEATINGVAIGLKKYRKNKNEELIHTFADALTKKLAELGQLMKTLRNSLKDNTTNFHSSQKQTIYSQVERVNAHFKGAQDLFQQIEKCEAVGDHALSGLKEQLEKVYLSFNSDVSSWKTVADCEQHSGKAISAGFNQLKILEQSVTILSSLLDSILRDIQDYLSNKSAALTELQTLGETTTTQELLHLQR
;
A
#
# COMPACT_ATOMS: atom_id res chain seq x y z
N MET A 1 -9.37 -87.18 16.03
CA MET A 1 -8.39 -88.09 15.40
C MET A 1 -7.19 -88.20 16.32
N ILE A 2 -7.35 -89.06 17.33
CA ILE A 2 -6.40 -89.31 18.41
C ILE A 2 -5.26 -90.13 17.81
N CYS A 3 -4.02 -89.69 17.98
CA CYS A 3 -2.82 -90.43 17.57
C CYS A 3 -2.63 -91.64 18.52
N LEU A 4 -3.55 -92.62 18.43
CA LEU A 4 -3.48 -93.93 19.08
C LEU A 4 -2.75 -94.96 18.20
N LEU A 5 -2.17 -94.54 17.08
CA LEU A 5 -1.43 -95.39 16.16
C LEU A 5 0.05 -95.00 16.15
N VAL A 6 0.78 -95.43 17.19
CA VAL A 6 2.13 -95.96 16.94
C VAL A 6 2.12 -97.39 17.46
N PRO A 7 1.70 -98.35 16.61
CA PRO A 7 1.77 -99.77 16.92
C PRO A 7 3.24 -100.14 17.03
N TYR A 8 3.61 -100.80 18.14
CA TYR A 8 4.79 -101.67 18.27
C TYR A 8 5.93 -101.38 17.27
N LEU A 9 6.49 -100.17 17.28
CA LEU A 9 7.75 -99.94 16.60
C LEU A 9 8.79 -100.64 17.49
N PRO A 10 9.59 -101.58 16.97
CA PRO A 10 10.72 -102.10 17.72
C PRO A 10 11.50 -100.91 18.29
N SER A 11 12.08 -101.08 19.47
CA SER A 11 12.95 -100.06 20.05
C SER A 11 14.17 -99.86 19.15
N GLU A 12 14.06 -99.00 18.14
CA GLU A 12 15.10 -98.75 17.14
C GLU A 12 16.39 -98.18 17.79
N SER A 13 16.36 -97.79 19.07
CA SER A 13 17.55 -97.35 19.81
C SER A 13 17.52 -97.72 21.30
N LYS A 14 18.72 -97.91 21.90
CA LYS A 14 18.87 -98.09 23.36
C LYS A 14 18.34 -96.90 24.16
N LEU A 15 18.34 -95.71 23.58
CA LEU A 15 17.88 -94.47 24.22
C LEU A 15 16.36 -94.47 24.45
N THR A 16 15.56 -94.88 23.46
CA THR A 16 14.09 -94.89 23.61
C THR A 16 13.60 -95.94 24.62
N ARG A 17 14.40 -96.98 24.89
CA ARG A 17 14.14 -97.94 25.97
C ARG A 17 14.34 -97.34 27.36
N LEU A 18 15.40 -96.55 27.56
CA LEU A 18 15.61 -95.83 28.81
C LEU A 18 14.57 -94.74 29.04
N LEU A 19 14.07 -94.14 27.95
CA LEU A 19 13.07 -93.08 27.99
C LEU A 19 11.62 -93.58 27.96
N GLN A 20 11.37 -94.89 28.05
CA GLN A 20 10.02 -95.45 27.98
C GLN A 20 9.10 -94.87 29.07
N ASP A 21 9.57 -94.85 30.31
CA ASP A 21 8.83 -94.26 31.44
C ASP A 21 8.71 -92.73 31.30
N SER A 22 9.68 -92.09 30.64
CA SER A 22 9.69 -90.66 30.36
C SER A 22 8.85 -90.25 29.15
N LEU A 23 8.40 -91.16 28.29
CA LEU A 23 7.54 -90.82 27.14
C LEU A 23 6.14 -91.40 27.29
N ARG A 24 6.01 -92.58 27.91
CA ARG A 24 4.74 -93.31 28.06
C ARG A 24 4.33 -93.57 29.52
N GLY A 25 5.22 -93.37 30.49
CA GLY A 25 4.95 -93.61 31.91
C GLY A 25 4.33 -92.41 32.66
N GLN A 26 4.07 -92.61 33.95
CA GLN A 26 3.43 -91.65 34.88
C GLN A 26 4.41 -90.60 35.44
N THR A 27 5.29 -90.07 34.59
CA THR A 27 6.30 -89.08 34.97
C THR A 27 5.97 -87.69 34.43
N LYS A 28 6.44 -86.64 35.11
CA LYS A 28 6.45 -85.30 34.55
C LYS A 28 7.64 -85.19 33.59
N THR A 29 7.38 -84.86 32.33
CA THR A 29 8.42 -84.81 31.29
C THR A 29 8.40 -83.45 30.60
N CYS A 30 9.58 -82.87 30.44
CA CYS A 30 9.80 -81.65 29.65
C CYS A 30 10.74 -81.99 28.49
N ILE A 31 10.39 -81.53 27.29
CA ILE A 31 11.23 -81.63 26.09
C ILE A 31 11.65 -80.21 25.73
N ILE A 32 12.95 -79.96 25.66
CA ILE A 32 13.52 -78.66 25.28
C ILE A 32 13.97 -78.76 23.82
N ALA A 33 13.32 -78.01 22.94
CA ALA A 33 13.70 -77.89 21.54
C ALA A 33 14.67 -76.72 21.37
N THR A 34 15.91 -77.01 21.03
CA THR A 34 16.93 -75.99 20.74
C THR A 34 16.94 -75.69 19.25
N ILE A 35 16.70 -74.44 18.87
CA ILE A 35 16.64 -74.00 17.47
C ILE A 35 17.69 -72.93 17.19
N SER A 36 18.18 -72.89 15.95
CA SER A 36 19.08 -71.83 15.49
C SER A 36 18.27 -70.78 14.72
N PRO A 37 18.46 -69.47 14.97
CA PRO A 37 17.77 -68.42 14.24
C PRO A 37 18.37 -68.17 12.84
N ALA A 38 19.43 -68.88 12.45
CA ALA A 38 20.08 -68.70 11.16
C ALA A 38 19.17 -69.13 9.99
N SER A 39 19.10 -68.30 8.94
CA SER A 39 18.31 -68.57 7.74
C SER A 39 18.73 -69.84 6.98
N LEU A 40 19.99 -70.26 7.13
CA LEU A 40 20.50 -71.51 6.56
C LEU A 40 19.84 -72.75 7.17
N ASN A 41 19.35 -72.66 8.42
CA ASN A 41 18.86 -73.80 9.20
C ASN A 41 17.33 -73.83 9.31
N ILE A 42 16.63 -73.15 8.40
CA ILE A 42 15.15 -73.05 8.44
C ILE A 42 14.50 -74.43 8.32
N GLU A 43 15.04 -75.31 7.47
CA GLU A 43 14.50 -76.66 7.26
C GLU A 43 14.58 -77.51 8.55
N GLU A 44 15.76 -77.54 9.19
CA GLU A 44 15.97 -78.26 10.46
C GLU A 44 15.17 -77.64 11.62
N THR A 45 15.05 -76.31 11.64
CA THR A 45 14.23 -75.60 12.62
C THR A 45 12.77 -76.00 12.49
N LEU A 46 12.25 -76.09 11.26
CA LEU A 46 10.89 -76.49 10.99
C LEU A 46 10.63 -77.96 11.38
N SER A 47 11.59 -78.86 11.12
CA SER A 47 11.53 -80.26 11.56
C SER A 47 11.53 -80.39 13.09
N THR A 48 12.37 -79.63 13.78
CA THR A 48 12.45 -79.61 15.25
C THR A 48 11.15 -79.07 15.87
N LEU A 49 10.59 -78.00 15.31
CA LEU A 49 9.32 -77.43 15.75
C LEU A 49 8.14 -78.38 15.51
N LYS A 50 8.11 -79.09 14.38
CA LYS A 50 7.11 -80.13 14.11
C LYS A 50 7.15 -81.23 15.17
N TYR A 51 8.34 -81.70 15.54
CA TYR A 51 8.49 -82.70 16.59
C TYR A 51 8.00 -82.17 17.95
N ALA A 52 8.36 -80.93 18.31
CA ALA A 52 7.93 -80.30 19.56
C ALA A 52 6.39 -80.15 19.64
N LEU A 53 5.74 -79.80 18.53
CA LEU A 53 4.27 -79.69 18.45
C LEU A 53 3.59 -81.05 18.65
N CYS A 54 4.10 -82.11 18.04
CA CYS A 54 3.62 -83.47 18.28
C CYS A 54 3.80 -83.87 19.75
N ALA A 55 4.97 -83.60 20.33
CA ALA A 55 5.28 -83.92 21.72
C ALA A 55 4.38 -83.18 22.73
N LYS A 56 4.01 -81.93 22.43
CA LYS A 56 3.07 -81.15 23.25
C LYS A 56 1.69 -81.81 23.38
N SER A 57 1.27 -82.60 22.39
CA SER A 57 -0.04 -83.27 22.39
C SER A 57 -0.07 -84.57 23.22
N ILE A 58 1.06 -85.00 23.78
CA ILE A 58 1.15 -86.21 24.59
C ILE A 58 0.65 -85.91 26.00
N TRP A 59 -0.53 -86.43 26.33
CA TRP A 59 -1.14 -86.29 27.65
C TRP A 59 -0.60 -87.34 28.62
N LYS A 60 -0.16 -86.88 29.79
CA LYS A 60 0.30 -87.74 30.88
C LYS A 60 -0.52 -87.52 32.13
N LYS A 61 -0.66 -88.57 32.94
CA LYS A 61 -1.21 -88.51 34.29
C LYS A 61 -0.06 -88.73 35.28
N PRO A 62 0.62 -87.67 35.73
CA PRO A 62 1.68 -87.81 36.73
C PRO A 62 1.04 -88.19 38.06
N GLU A 63 1.41 -89.34 38.60
CA GLU A 63 0.97 -89.80 39.91
C GLU A 63 2.09 -89.57 40.93
N ILE A 64 1.70 -89.17 42.14
CA ILE A 64 2.66 -89.07 43.25
C ILE A 64 3.01 -90.50 43.63
N ASN A 65 4.26 -90.90 43.44
CA ASN A 65 4.79 -92.17 43.90
C ASN A 65 4.80 -92.17 45.44
N GLN A 66 3.63 -92.33 46.06
CA GLN A 66 3.52 -92.52 47.49
C GLN A 66 4.22 -93.83 47.81
N ARG A 67 5.32 -93.73 48.57
CA ARG A 67 5.93 -94.90 49.19
C ARG A 67 5.01 -95.32 50.34
N MET A 68 3.87 -95.93 50.01
CA MET A 68 3.02 -96.58 50.99
C MET A 68 3.92 -97.63 51.65
N THR A 69 4.22 -97.45 52.94
CA THR A 69 5.02 -98.44 53.66
C THR A 69 4.23 -99.74 53.61
N ARG A 70 4.89 -100.88 53.33
CA ARG A 70 4.22 -102.19 53.24
C ARG A 70 3.26 -102.43 54.41
N ASN A 71 3.64 -101.95 55.60
CA ASN A 71 2.85 -102.05 56.83
C ASN A 71 1.59 -101.17 56.84
N SER A 72 1.58 -100.01 56.18
CA SER A 72 0.37 -99.17 56.04
C SER A 72 -0.63 -99.82 55.11
N LEU A 73 -0.16 -100.29 53.94
CA LEU A 73 -1.00 -100.99 52.98
C LEU A 73 -1.59 -102.28 53.58
N LEU A 74 -0.78 -103.02 54.34
CA LEU A 74 -1.27 -104.21 55.04
C LEU A 74 -2.33 -103.88 56.10
N LYS A 75 -2.15 -102.78 56.85
CA LYS A 75 -3.14 -102.33 57.82
C LYS A 75 -4.45 -101.91 57.16
N ASP A 76 -4.38 -101.16 56.08
CA ASP A 76 -5.56 -100.74 55.32
C ASP A 76 -6.32 -101.96 54.79
N HIS A 77 -5.60 -102.95 54.24
CA HIS A 77 -6.22 -104.21 53.82
C HIS A 77 -6.79 -105.04 54.96
N ILE A 78 -6.16 -105.07 56.14
CA ILE A 78 -6.71 -105.79 57.31
C ILE A 78 -8.01 -105.13 57.76
N ILE A 79 -8.04 -103.80 57.85
CA ILE A 79 -9.23 -103.03 58.21
C ILE A 79 -10.35 -103.26 57.19
N GLU A 80 -10.03 -103.24 55.89
CA GLU A 80 -10.99 -103.50 54.82
C GLU A 80 -11.53 -104.94 54.87
N ILE A 81 -10.67 -105.93 55.16
CA ILE A 81 -11.08 -107.33 55.32
C ILE A 81 -12.00 -107.49 56.55
N GLU A 82 -11.69 -106.83 57.67
CA GLU A 82 -12.53 -106.87 58.88
C GLU A 82 -13.90 -106.24 58.63
N GLN A 83 -13.95 -105.10 57.91
CA GLN A 83 -15.19 -104.45 57.49
C GLN A 83 -16.02 -105.35 56.56
N LEU A 84 -15.40 -105.94 55.54
CA LEU A 84 -16.08 -106.85 54.60
C LEU A 84 -16.63 -108.11 55.30
N LYS A 85 -15.92 -108.63 56.29
CA LYS A 85 -16.40 -109.75 57.10
C LYS A 85 -17.62 -109.35 57.95
N ALA A 86 -17.60 -108.16 58.54
CA ALA A 86 -18.74 -107.65 59.31
C ALA A 86 -19.98 -107.41 58.42
N ASP A 87 -19.77 -106.88 57.21
CA ASP A 87 -20.84 -106.66 56.23
C ASP A 87 -21.42 -107.99 55.70
N LEU A 88 -20.59 -109.01 55.48
CA LEU A 88 -21.06 -110.36 55.09
C LEU A 88 -21.90 -111.03 56.18
N LEU A 89 -21.53 -110.85 57.45
CA LEU A 89 -22.31 -111.36 58.58
C LEU A 89 -23.67 -110.67 58.67
N ALA A 90 -23.72 -109.34 58.54
CA ALA A 90 -24.95 -108.57 58.51
C ALA A 90 -25.87 -108.98 57.34
N ALA A 91 -25.29 -109.25 56.16
CA ALA A 91 -26.04 -109.73 55.00
C ALA A 91 -26.61 -111.15 55.19
N HIS A 92 -25.95 -112.01 55.99
CA HIS A 92 -26.40 -113.37 56.25
C HIS A 92 -27.61 -113.43 57.20
N GLU A 93 -27.76 -112.44 58.09
CA GLU A 93 -28.86 -112.35 59.06
C GLU A 93 -30.22 -112.00 58.44
N LYS A 94 -30.31 -111.76 57.12
CA LYS A 94 -31.55 -111.53 56.35
C LYS A 94 -32.46 -110.40 56.90
N ASN A 95 -31.91 -109.45 57.65
CA ASN A 95 -32.65 -108.30 58.20
C ASN A 95 -32.88 -107.16 57.18
N GLY A 96 -32.63 -107.39 55.89
CA GLY A 96 -32.86 -106.41 54.82
C GLY A 96 -31.83 -105.27 54.75
N ILE A 97 -30.87 -105.22 55.68
CA ILE A 97 -29.76 -104.27 55.73
C ILE A 97 -28.48 -105.02 55.32
N TRP A 98 -27.85 -104.59 54.23
CA TRP A 98 -26.70 -105.26 53.61
C TRP A 98 -25.34 -104.83 54.19
N PHE A 99 -25.34 -103.99 55.22
CA PHE A 99 -24.17 -103.40 55.84
C PHE A 99 -24.28 -103.47 57.36
N SER A 100 -23.14 -103.56 58.07
CA SER A 100 -23.11 -103.49 59.54
C SER A 100 -23.71 -102.17 60.05
N GLU A 101 -24.36 -102.17 61.22
CA GLU A 101 -24.95 -100.98 61.85
C GLU A 101 -23.90 -99.88 62.07
N GLU A 102 -22.68 -100.25 62.43
CA GLU A 102 -21.55 -99.32 62.57
C GLU A 102 -21.10 -98.73 61.23
N HIS A 103 -21.10 -99.53 60.16
CA HIS A 103 -20.76 -99.07 58.81
C HIS A 103 -21.83 -98.11 58.27
N CYS A 104 -23.11 -98.40 58.51
CA CYS A 104 -24.22 -97.52 58.15
C CYS A 104 -24.12 -96.17 58.86
N LYS A 105 -23.88 -96.16 60.19
CA LYS A 105 -23.66 -94.93 60.98
C LYS A 105 -22.46 -94.13 60.49
N GLN A 106 -21.34 -94.79 60.20
CA GLN A 106 -20.14 -94.12 59.66
C GLN A 106 -20.38 -93.54 58.26
N CYS A 107 -21.11 -94.24 57.40
CA CYS A 107 -21.47 -93.76 56.07
C CYS A 107 -22.40 -92.54 56.13
N ILE A 108 -23.42 -92.57 57.01
CA ILE A 108 -24.32 -91.43 57.21
C ILE A 108 -23.54 -90.22 57.74
N ALA A 109 -22.69 -90.40 58.76
CA ALA A 109 -21.87 -89.31 59.29
C ALA A 109 -20.91 -88.72 58.23
N LYS A 110 -20.31 -89.57 57.37
CA LYS A 110 -19.49 -89.12 56.24
C LYS A 110 -20.30 -88.36 55.19
N LEU A 111 -21.54 -88.77 54.92
CA LEU A 111 -22.43 -88.10 53.97
C LEU A 111 -22.86 -86.74 54.50
N GLU A 112 -23.26 -86.64 55.77
CA GLU A 112 -23.61 -85.38 56.43
C GLU A 112 -22.44 -84.41 56.43
N LEU A 113 -21.22 -84.88 56.77
CA LEU A 113 -20.02 -84.05 56.71
C LEU A 113 -19.78 -83.53 55.28
N ARG A 114 -19.82 -84.41 54.28
CA ARG A 114 -19.63 -83.99 52.87
C ARG A 114 -20.71 -83.03 52.40
N GLU A 115 -21.94 -83.17 52.88
CA GLU A 115 -23.03 -82.25 52.56
C GLU A 115 -22.76 -80.87 53.15
N THR A 116 -22.29 -80.78 54.41
CA THR A 116 -21.88 -79.50 55.02
C THR A 116 -20.71 -78.85 54.28
N GLU A 117 -19.66 -79.61 53.94
CA GLU A 117 -18.52 -79.13 53.15
C GLU A 117 -18.95 -78.61 51.77
N LEU A 118 -19.90 -79.28 51.13
CA LEU A 118 -20.43 -78.90 49.82
C LEU A 118 -21.28 -77.63 49.91
N VAL A 119 -22.06 -77.46 50.97
CA VAL A 119 -22.82 -76.22 51.24
C VAL A 119 -21.88 -75.05 51.49
N GLU A 120 -20.81 -75.24 52.26
CA GLU A 120 -19.79 -74.22 52.50
C GLU A 120 -19.05 -73.85 51.21
N ALA A 121 -18.63 -74.84 50.42
CA ALA A 121 -18.01 -74.61 49.12
C ALA A 121 -18.94 -73.85 48.15
N LYS A 122 -20.24 -74.20 48.12
CA LYS A 122 -21.24 -73.46 47.33
C LYS A 122 -21.34 -72.00 47.75
N LYS A 123 -21.34 -71.70 49.07
CA LYS A 123 -21.36 -70.32 49.58
C LYS A 123 -20.08 -69.56 49.19
N GLN A 124 -18.92 -70.20 49.21
CA GLN A 124 -17.68 -69.57 48.75
C GLN A 124 -17.74 -69.26 47.26
N VAL A 125 -18.27 -70.17 46.44
CA VAL A 125 -18.45 -69.95 45.01
C VAL A 125 -19.42 -68.81 44.72
N THR A 126 -20.52 -68.66 45.48
CA THR A 126 -21.44 -67.53 45.28
C THR A 126 -20.81 -66.20 45.69
N VAL A 127 -20.03 -66.15 46.78
CA VAL A 127 -19.30 -64.95 47.20
C VAL A 127 -18.26 -64.54 46.15
N ILE A 128 -17.45 -65.48 45.68
CA ILE A 128 -16.47 -65.23 44.62
C ILE A 128 -17.18 -64.81 43.33
N GLY A 129 -18.30 -65.44 42.99
CA GLY A 129 -19.12 -65.06 41.84
C GLY A 129 -19.59 -63.61 41.90
N ASN A 130 -20.06 -63.16 43.06
CA ASN A 130 -20.48 -61.77 43.27
C ASN A 130 -19.30 -60.79 43.18
N GLN A 131 -18.13 -61.14 43.75
CA GLN A 131 -16.92 -60.34 43.63
C GLN A 131 -16.45 -60.22 42.18
N MET A 132 -16.45 -61.34 41.44
CA MET A 132 -16.12 -61.36 40.02
C MET A 132 -17.13 -60.55 39.18
N GLY A 133 -18.41 -60.56 39.55
CA GLY A 133 -19.43 -59.72 38.95
C GLY A 133 -19.15 -58.23 39.15
N ALA A 134 -18.91 -57.81 40.40
CA ALA A 134 -18.61 -56.41 40.72
C ALA A 134 -17.35 -55.91 39.99
N VAL A 135 -16.28 -56.71 39.98
CA VAL A 135 -15.04 -56.39 39.26
C VAL A 135 -15.30 -56.29 37.74
N ARG A 136 -16.15 -57.17 37.19
CA ARG A 136 -16.53 -57.10 35.77
C ARG A 136 -17.29 -55.82 35.45
N ASP A 137 -18.24 -55.42 36.28
CA ASP A 137 -18.99 -54.18 36.10
C ASP A 137 -18.08 -52.94 36.18
N GLU A 138 -17.08 -52.94 37.06
CA GLU A 138 -16.04 -51.89 37.13
C GLU A 138 -15.17 -51.85 35.87
N TYR A 139 -14.79 -53.01 35.33
CA TYR A 139 -14.07 -53.08 34.06
C TYR A 139 -14.92 -52.58 32.90
N ASP A 140 -16.20 -52.94 32.83
CA ASP A 140 -17.11 -52.49 31.79
C ASP A 140 -17.32 -50.95 31.86
N GLN A 141 -17.44 -50.39 33.06
CA GLN A 141 -17.46 -48.93 33.27
C GLN A 141 -16.16 -48.26 32.81
N SER A 142 -15.01 -48.84 33.15
CA SER A 142 -13.69 -48.32 32.76
C SER A 142 -13.52 -48.36 31.23
N ILE A 143 -13.95 -49.44 30.58
CA ILE A 143 -13.92 -49.57 29.12
C ILE A 143 -14.82 -48.52 28.45
N ALA A 144 -16.02 -48.27 28.99
CA ALA A 144 -16.93 -47.25 28.48
C ALA A 144 -16.32 -45.84 28.57
N LEU A 145 -15.68 -45.51 29.71
CA LEU A 145 -14.98 -44.24 29.89
C LEU A 145 -13.80 -44.10 28.91
N LEU A 146 -13.01 -45.16 28.70
CA LEU A 146 -11.91 -45.14 27.75
C LEU A 146 -12.38 -44.86 26.33
N LYS A 147 -13.49 -45.47 25.89
CA LYS A 147 -14.07 -45.20 24.57
C LYS A 147 -14.50 -43.75 24.41
N SER A 148 -15.19 -43.18 25.39
CA SER A 148 -15.60 -41.77 25.36
C SER A 148 -14.39 -40.82 25.31
N ARG A 149 -13.31 -41.13 26.02
CA ARG A 149 -12.06 -40.35 25.93
C ARG A 149 -11.34 -40.52 24.60
N GLU A 150 -11.40 -41.70 23.99
CA GLU A 150 -10.84 -41.95 22.66
C GLU A 150 -11.57 -41.13 21.59
N GLU A 151 -12.91 -41.04 21.68
CA GLU A 151 -13.73 -40.17 20.82
C GLU A 151 -13.36 -38.68 20.97
N GLU A 152 -13.25 -38.17 22.21
CA GLU A 152 -12.81 -36.79 22.47
C GLU A 152 -11.38 -36.52 21.96
N LEU A 153 -10.46 -37.49 22.08
CA LEU A 153 -9.11 -37.37 21.56
C LEU A 153 -9.07 -37.31 20.04
N ASP A 154 -9.94 -38.07 19.37
CA ASP A 154 -10.04 -38.02 17.91
C ASP A 154 -10.68 -36.72 17.43
N GLU A 155 -11.70 -36.20 18.12
CA GLU A 155 -12.27 -34.88 17.84
C GLU A 155 -11.22 -33.76 17.99
N THR A 156 -10.49 -33.75 19.10
CA THR A 156 -9.44 -32.75 19.34
C THR A 156 -8.28 -32.86 18.34
N ARG A 157 -7.92 -34.07 17.89
CA ARG A 157 -6.95 -34.27 16.79
C ARG A 157 -7.44 -33.73 15.46
N ILE A 158 -8.72 -33.90 15.14
CA ILE A 158 -9.30 -33.34 13.92
C ILE A 158 -9.26 -31.81 13.97
N ILE A 159 -9.65 -31.21 15.10
CA ILE A 159 -9.59 -29.76 15.31
C ILE A 159 -8.15 -29.26 15.21
N LEU A 160 -7.18 -29.95 15.82
CA LEU A 160 -5.78 -29.57 15.74
C LEU A 160 -5.30 -29.52 14.29
N LYS A 161 -5.57 -30.57 13.50
CA LYS A 161 -5.23 -30.59 12.06
C LYS A 161 -5.90 -29.46 11.28
N GLN A 162 -7.15 -29.13 11.60
CA GLN A 162 -7.84 -28.00 10.97
C GLN A 162 -7.14 -26.68 11.31
N THR A 163 -6.77 -26.47 12.57
CA THR A 163 -6.05 -25.26 12.99
C THR A 163 -4.65 -25.16 12.40
N GLU A 164 -3.92 -26.27 12.28
CA GLU A 164 -2.63 -26.33 11.60
C GLU A 164 -2.76 -25.96 10.11
N ASN A 165 -3.80 -26.46 9.43
CA ASN A 165 -4.06 -26.11 8.04
C ASN A 165 -4.35 -24.61 7.87
N VAL A 166 -5.15 -24.02 8.77
CA VAL A 166 -5.43 -22.57 8.76
C VAL A 166 -4.15 -21.77 9.05
N LEU A 167 -3.31 -22.23 9.98
CA LEU A 167 -2.03 -21.58 10.27
C LEU A 167 -1.12 -21.59 9.04
N CYS A 168 -0.99 -22.73 8.35
CA CYS A 168 -0.24 -22.84 7.11
C CYS A 168 -0.76 -21.89 6.01
N GLN A 169 -2.08 -21.74 5.88
CA GLN A 169 -2.68 -20.78 4.94
C GLN A 169 -2.33 -19.34 5.33
N LEU A 170 -2.43 -19.00 6.61
CA LEU A 170 -2.12 -17.67 7.11
C LEU A 170 -0.64 -17.33 6.94
N GLU A 171 0.27 -18.27 7.17
CA GLU A 171 1.71 -18.11 6.92
C GLU A 171 2.00 -17.86 5.43
N ALA A 172 1.33 -18.60 4.53
CA ALA A 172 1.45 -18.40 3.10
C ALA A 172 0.92 -17.01 2.66
N ASP A 173 -0.20 -16.56 3.22
CA ASP A 173 -0.75 -15.24 2.94
C ASP A 173 0.12 -14.12 3.51
N LEU A 174 0.68 -14.30 4.71
CA LEU A 174 1.63 -13.36 5.29
C LEU A 174 2.87 -13.22 4.40
N LEU A 175 3.42 -14.34 3.91
CA LEU A 175 4.53 -14.31 2.96
C LEU A 175 4.15 -13.52 1.69
N ARG A 176 2.98 -13.79 1.11
CA ARG A 176 2.47 -13.07 -0.07
C ARG A 176 2.33 -11.56 0.17
N VAL A 177 1.79 -11.15 1.32
CA VAL A 177 1.63 -9.73 1.68
C VAL A 177 3.00 -9.08 1.87
N THR A 178 3.94 -9.75 2.53
CA THR A 178 5.30 -9.21 2.70
C THR A 178 6.03 -9.02 1.37
N ASP A 179 5.85 -9.93 0.42
CA ASP A 179 6.42 -9.80 -0.92
C ASP A 179 5.76 -8.68 -1.73
N LYS A 180 4.43 -8.53 -1.65
CA LYS A 180 3.73 -7.38 -2.23
C LYS A 180 4.22 -6.07 -1.64
N TYR A 181 4.36 -6.00 -0.32
CA TYR A 181 4.88 -4.82 0.37
C TYR A 181 6.31 -4.47 -0.06
N LYS A 182 7.22 -5.46 -0.15
CA LYS A 182 8.59 -5.24 -0.64
C LYS A 182 8.59 -4.67 -2.07
N LYS A 183 7.75 -5.20 -2.96
CA LYS A 183 7.61 -4.68 -4.34
C LYS A 183 7.10 -3.25 -4.35
N GLU A 184 6.09 -2.94 -3.56
CA GLU A 184 5.52 -1.60 -3.46
C GLU A 184 6.52 -0.57 -2.92
N VAL A 185 7.34 -0.95 -1.93
CA VAL A 185 8.42 -0.10 -1.42
C VAL A 185 9.44 0.24 -2.51
N ILE A 186 9.80 -0.72 -3.37
CA ILE A 186 10.72 -0.48 -4.50
C ILE A 186 10.09 0.50 -5.49
N ILE A 187 8.81 0.28 -5.86
CA ILE A 187 8.08 1.14 -6.79
C ILE A 187 7.96 2.57 -6.23
N ARG A 188 7.61 2.73 -4.95
CA ARG A 188 7.52 4.04 -4.31
C ARG A 188 8.86 4.79 -4.29
N LYS A 189 9.97 4.10 -4.04
CA LYS A 189 11.32 4.71 -4.12
C LYS A 189 11.62 5.18 -5.54
N ALA A 190 11.35 4.36 -6.55
CA ALA A 190 11.52 4.76 -7.95
C ALA A 190 10.65 5.98 -8.29
N HIS A 191 9.38 6.00 -7.89
CA HIS A 191 8.51 7.16 -8.10
C HIS A 191 9.02 8.41 -7.38
N GLN A 192 9.49 8.30 -6.14
CA GLN A 192 10.07 9.41 -5.41
C GLN A 192 11.28 10.02 -6.13
N GLU A 193 12.15 9.19 -6.71
CA GLU A 193 13.27 9.65 -7.53
C GLU A 193 12.78 10.36 -8.80
N THR A 194 11.79 9.78 -9.51
CA THR A 194 11.21 10.43 -10.69
C THR A 194 10.53 11.76 -10.36
N GLU A 195 9.81 11.85 -9.24
CA GLU A 195 9.15 13.08 -8.80
C GLU A 195 10.19 14.14 -8.42
N ALA A 196 11.28 13.76 -7.76
CA ALA A 196 12.39 14.66 -7.45
C ALA A 196 13.03 15.24 -8.73
N THR A 197 13.24 14.41 -9.76
CA THR A 197 13.76 14.89 -11.05
C THR A 197 12.79 15.81 -11.77
N ILE A 198 11.49 15.45 -11.83
CA ILE A 198 10.44 16.28 -12.42
C ILE A 198 10.32 17.62 -11.68
N ASN A 199 10.33 17.59 -10.35
CA ASN A 199 10.29 18.81 -9.54
C ASN A 199 11.55 19.66 -9.77
N GLY A 200 12.72 19.05 -9.91
CA GLY A 200 13.96 19.73 -10.31
C GLY A 200 13.82 20.44 -11.66
N VAL A 201 13.28 19.76 -12.67
CA VAL A 201 12.98 20.35 -13.99
C VAL A 201 11.95 21.47 -13.88
N ALA A 202 10.87 21.29 -13.11
CA ALA A 202 9.83 22.30 -12.91
C ALA A 202 10.39 23.56 -12.22
N ILE A 203 11.25 23.41 -11.21
CA ILE A 203 11.96 24.51 -10.56
C ILE A 203 12.90 25.20 -11.57
N GLY A 204 13.62 24.42 -12.39
CA GLY A 204 14.47 24.93 -13.46
C GLY A 204 13.70 25.77 -14.48
N LEU A 205 12.56 25.28 -14.97
CA LEU A 205 11.68 26.00 -15.88
C LEU A 205 11.05 27.24 -15.24
N LYS A 206 10.68 27.17 -13.96
CA LYS A 206 10.19 28.33 -13.20
C LYS A 206 11.26 29.41 -13.09
N LYS A 207 12.52 29.03 -12.85
CA LYS A 207 13.66 29.95 -12.82
C LYS A 207 13.93 30.53 -14.21
N TYR A 208 13.94 29.70 -15.25
CA TYR A 208 14.10 30.15 -16.64
C TYR A 208 13.00 31.14 -17.05
N ARG A 209 11.73 30.84 -16.73
CA ARG A 209 10.60 31.74 -16.98
C ARG A 209 10.76 33.07 -16.25
N LYS A 210 11.16 33.06 -14.97
CA LYS A 210 11.41 34.29 -14.21
C LYS A 210 12.52 35.13 -14.85
N ASN A 211 13.67 34.53 -15.11
CA ASN A 211 14.81 35.21 -15.72
C ASN A 211 14.47 35.78 -17.11
N LYS A 212 13.82 34.99 -17.98
CA LYS A 212 13.42 35.45 -19.32
C LYS A 212 12.37 36.55 -19.25
N ASN A 213 11.44 36.49 -18.29
CA ASN A 213 10.50 37.57 -18.05
C ASN A 213 11.20 38.84 -17.55
N GLU A 214 12.15 38.73 -16.63
CA GLU A 214 12.96 39.86 -16.16
C GLU A 214 13.76 40.48 -17.31
N GLU A 215 14.42 39.67 -18.15
CA GLU A 215 15.11 40.13 -19.36
C GLU A 215 14.15 40.81 -20.36
N LEU A 216 12.96 40.25 -20.60
CA LEU A 216 11.96 40.89 -21.47
C LEU A 216 11.46 42.23 -20.89
N ILE A 217 11.23 42.28 -19.57
CA ILE A 217 10.79 43.50 -18.89
C ILE A 217 11.89 44.57 -18.95
N HIS A 218 13.16 44.20 -18.72
CA HIS A 218 14.29 45.12 -18.81
C HIS A 218 14.49 45.64 -20.24
N THR A 219 14.49 44.76 -21.24
CA THR A 219 14.62 45.17 -22.65
C THR A 219 13.45 46.04 -23.12
N PHE A 220 12.23 45.75 -22.67
CA PHE A 220 11.06 46.58 -22.95
C PHE A 220 11.13 47.94 -22.24
N ALA A 221 11.56 47.97 -20.97
CA ALA A 221 11.78 49.22 -20.23
C ALA A 221 12.87 50.09 -20.88
N ASP A 222 13.95 49.47 -21.37
CA ASP A 222 15.04 50.16 -22.09
C ASP A 222 14.55 50.71 -23.44
N ALA A 223 13.73 49.95 -24.17
CA ALA A 223 13.13 50.40 -25.42
C ALA A 223 12.16 51.58 -25.20
N LEU A 224 11.32 51.50 -24.16
CA LEU A 224 10.39 52.58 -23.80
C LEU A 224 11.13 53.84 -23.35
N THR A 225 12.15 53.72 -22.49
CA THR A 225 12.95 54.87 -22.05
C THR A 225 13.69 55.52 -23.21
N LYS A 226 14.24 54.73 -24.14
CA LYS A 226 14.85 55.26 -25.37
C LYS A 226 13.86 56.01 -26.24
N LYS A 227 12.65 55.47 -26.44
CA LYS A 227 11.58 56.15 -27.21
C LYS A 227 11.05 57.40 -26.52
N LEU A 228 10.91 57.40 -25.20
CA LEU A 228 10.54 58.60 -24.43
C LEU A 228 11.63 59.67 -24.49
N ALA A 229 12.92 59.28 -24.51
CA ALA A 229 14.02 60.22 -24.69
C ALA A 229 14.03 60.84 -26.10
N GLU A 230 13.76 60.06 -27.15
CA GLU A 230 13.60 60.55 -28.53
C GLU A 230 12.43 61.56 -28.63
N LEU A 231 11.28 61.26 -28.03
CA LEU A 231 10.15 62.19 -27.93
C LEU A 231 10.49 63.45 -27.15
N GLY A 232 11.22 63.32 -26.03
CA GLY A 232 11.69 64.44 -25.23
C GLY A 232 12.60 65.37 -26.02
N GLN A 233 13.50 64.82 -26.84
CA GLN A 233 14.36 65.58 -27.74
C GLN A 233 13.55 66.35 -28.78
N LEU A 234 12.58 65.70 -29.43
CA LEU A 234 11.70 66.33 -30.43
C LEU A 234 10.81 67.43 -29.82
N MET A 235 10.27 67.22 -28.61
CA MET A 235 9.53 68.27 -27.91
C MET A 235 10.42 69.47 -27.55
N LYS A 236 11.69 69.22 -27.22
CA LYS A 236 12.65 70.28 -26.89
C LYS A 236 13.03 71.11 -28.12
N THR A 237 13.27 70.47 -29.28
CA THR A 237 13.54 71.17 -30.54
C THR A 237 12.32 71.97 -31.01
N LEU A 238 11.11 71.41 -30.91
CA LEU A 238 9.86 72.12 -31.20
C LEU A 238 9.67 73.34 -30.28
N ARG A 239 9.89 73.17 -28.97
CA ARG A 239 9.79 74.28 -28.01
C ARG A 239 10.77 75.40 -28.32
N ASN A 240 12.01 75.08 -28.65
CA ASN A 240 13.02 76.07 -29.00
C ASN A 240 12.65 76.80 -30.30
N SER A 241 12.23 76.07 -31.34
CA SER A 241 11.79 76.69 -32.60
C SER A 241 10.57 77.59 -32.42
N LEU A 242 9.60 77.20 -31.59
CA LEU A 242 8.45 78.05 -31.27
C LEU A 242 8.86 79.31 -30.51
N LYS A 243 9.79 79.18 -29.55
CA LYS A 243 10.35 80.31 -28.79
C LYS A 243 11.06 81.29 -29.71
N ASP A 244 11.92 80.80 -30.60
CA ASP A 244 12.67 81.62 -31.55
C ASP A 244 11.74 82.35 -32.53
N ASN A 245 10.72 81.67 -33.04
CA ASN A 245 9.70 82.30 -33.89
C ASN A 245 8.89 83.37 -33.15
N THR A 246 8.56 83.14 -31.88
CA THR A 246 7.81 84.12 -31.06
C THR A 246 8.66 85.36 -30.75
N THR A 247 9.95 85.18 -30.44
CA THR A 247 10.87 86.31 -30.19
C THR A 247 11.12 87.11 -31.45
N ASN A 248 11.29 86.44 -32.60
CA ASN A 248 11.46 87.10 -33.90
C ASN A 248 10.22 87.90 -34.30
N PHE A 249 9.01 87.38 -34.00
CA PHE A 249 7.77 88.12 -34.20
C PHE A 249 7.70 89.38 -33.32
N HIS A 250 8.03 89.27 -32.02
CA HIS A 250 8.01 90.41 -31.11
C HIS A 250 9.05 91.48 -31.48
N SER A 251 10.26 91.08 -31.92
CA SER A 251 11.29 92.02 -32.35
C SER A 251 10.89 92.76 -33.62
N SER A 252 10.30 92.07 -34.61
CA SER A 252 9.82 92.70 -35.84
C SER A 252 8.65 93.65 -35.57
N GLN A 253 7.69 93.26 -34.72
CA GLN A 253 6.58 94.14 -34.35
C GLN A 253 7.08 95.40 -33.65
N LYS A 254 8.04 95.26 -32.72
CA LYS A 254 8.66 96.37 -32.00
C LYS A 254 9.38 97.32 -32.99
N GLN A 255 10.16 96.78 -33.92
CA GLN A 255 10.93 97.58 -34.90
C GLN A 255 10.02 98.39 -35.85
N THR A 256 8.91 97.80 -36.31
CA THR A 256 7.95 98.50 -37.18
C THR A 256 7.30 99.68 -36.46
N ILE A 257 6.88 99.50 -35.20
CA ILE A 257 6.25 100.56 -34.40
C ILE A 257 7.22 101.72 -34.13
N TYR A 258 8.49 101.44 -33.78
CA TYR A 258 9.48 102.51 -33.58
C TYR A 258 9.70 103.35 -34.86
N SER A 259 9.78 102.70 -36.03
CA SER A 259 9.96 103.41 -37.30
C SER A 259 8.76 104.28 -37.70
N GLN A 260 7.56 103.94 -37.23
CA GLN A 260 6.35 104.72 -37.46
C GLN A 260 6.30 105.94 -36.55
N VAL A 261 6.66 105.77 -35.27
CA VAL A 261 6.72 106.88 -34.31
C VAL A 261 7.77 107.92 -34.72
N GLU A 262 8.96 107.51 -35.16
CA GLU A 262 10.00 108.45 -35.64
C GLU A 262 9.54 109.26 -36.86
N ARG A 263 8.85 108.64 -37.82
CA ARG A 263 8.34 109.34 -39.01
C ARG A 263 7.25 110.35 -38.67
N VAL A 264 6.30 110.00 -37.82
CA VAL A 264 5.27 110.94 -37.33
C VAL A 264 5.90 112.12 -36.60
N ASN A 265 6.92 111.87 -35.78
CA ASN A 265 7.61 112.93 -35.04
C ASN A 265 8.39 113.88 -35.97
N ALA A 266 8.98 113.36 -37.06
CA ALA A 266 9.62 114.17 -38.09
C ALA A 266 8.63 115.10 -38.81
N HIS A 267 7.42 114.62 -39.12
CA HIS A 267 6.38 115.47 -39.71
C HIS A 267 5.88 116.56 -38.75
N PHE A 268 5.69 116.24 -37.46
CA PHE A 268 5.33 117.25 -36.46
C PHE A 268 6.39 118.33 -36.33
N LYS A 269 7.67 117.96 -36.39
CA LYS A 269 8.78 118.92 -36.36
C LYS A 269 8.83 119.80 -37.62
N GLY A 270 8.60 119.22 -38.80
CA GLY A 270 8.46 119.98 -40.04
C GLY A 270 7.25 120.92 -40.07
N ALA A 271 6.12 120.51 -39.49
CA ALA A 271 4.96 121.39 -39.33
C ALA A 271 5.25 122.53 -38.34
N GLN A 272 5.97 122.25 -37.25
CA GLN A 272 6.38 123.26 -36.28
C GLN A 272 7.36 124.28 -36.88
N ASP A 273 8.30 123.86 -37.72
CA ASP A 273 9.21 124.75 -38.46
C ASP A 273 8.43 125.64 -39.46
N LEU A 274 7.38 125.12 -40.10
CA LEU A 274 6.49 125.90 -40.95
C LEU A 274 5.68 126.94 -40.16
N PHE A 275 5.18 126.59 -38.97
CA PHE A 275 4.51 127.56 -38.10
C PHE A 275 5.46 128.68 -37.64
N GLN A 276 6.73 128.37 -37.36
CA GLN A 276 7.75 129.39 -37.06
C GLN A 276 8.15 130.26 -38.25
N GLN A 277 7.98 129.77 -39.49
CA GLN A 277 8.14 130.59 -40.70
C GLN A 277 6.94 131.50 -40.96
N ILE A 278 5.73 131.08 -40.60
CA ILE A 278 4.51 131.92 -40.72
C ILE A 278 4.57 133.09 -39.72
N GLU A 279 5.07 132.88 -38.50
CA GLU A 279 5.27 133.97 -37.52
C GLU A 279 6.28 135.04 -37.95
N LYS A 280 7.22 134.71 -38.85
CA LYS A 280 8.26 135.66 -39.33
C LYS A 280 7.84 136.43 -40.60
N CYS A 281 6.70 136.14 -41.21
CA CYS A 281 6.31 136.62 -42.54
C CYS A 281 5.06 137.52 -42.56
N GLU A 282 4.79 138.32 -41.52
CA GLU A 282 3.73 139.35 -41.53
C GLU A 282 4.12 140.67 -42.25
N ALA A 283 5.33 140.78 -42.81
CA ALA A 283 5.87 142.06 -43.29
C ALA A 283 6.08 142.22 -44.82
N VAL A 284 5.72 141.26 -45.68
CA VAL A 284 5.79 141.44 -47.15
C VAL A 284 4.63 140.74 -47.85
N GLY A 285 3.74 141.54 -48.46
CA GLY A 285 2.53 141.10 -49.16
C GLY A 285 2.75 140.41 -50.51
N ASP A 286 1.79 139.54 -50.84
CA ASP A 286 1.47 138.83 -52.10
C ASP A 286 2.50 137.89 -52.75
N HIS A 287 3.81 138.12 -52.64
CA HIS A 287 4.81 137.18 -53.18
C HIS A 287 5.14 136.01 -52.24
N ALA A 288 4.87 136.15 -50.94
CA ALA A 288 5.05 135.09 -49.92
C ALA A 288 3.87 134.10 -49.86
N LEU A 289 2.68 134.52 -50.32
CA LEU A 289 1.44 133.74 -50.24
C LEU A 289 1.38 132.61 -51.29
N SER A 290 2.01 132.80 -52.46
CA SER A 290 2.14 131.74 -53.48
C SER A 290 3.21 130.71 -53.13
N GLY A 291 4.34 131.12 -52.53
CA GLY A 291 5.39 130.22 -52.04
C GLY A 291 4.95 129.34 -50.86
N LEU A 292 4.17 129.91 -49.93
CA LEU A 292 3.56 129.14 -48.83
C LEU A 292 2.56 128.09 -49.36
N LYS A 293 1.78 128.42 -50.39
CA LYS A 293 0.82 127.48 -50.98
C LYS A 293 1.51 126.30 -51.66
N GLU A 294 2.62 126.55 -52.38
CA GLU A 294 3.40 125.48 -53.02
C GLU A 294 4.12 124.59 -52.00
N GLN A 295 4.58 125.14 -50.88
CA GLN A 295 5.17 124.35 -49.78
C GLN A 295 4.12 123.54 -49.02
N LEU A 296 2.93 124.10 -48.77
CA LEU A 296 1.84 123.37 -48.12
C LEU A 296 1.34 122.20 -49.00
N GLU A 297 1.33 122.39 -50.32
CA GLU A 297 0.94 121.35 -51.27
C GLU A 297 1.98 120.22 -51.36
N LYS A 298 3.28 120.55 -51.29
CA LYS A 298 4.36 119.54 -51.20
C LYS A 298 4.28 118.72 -49.90
N VAL A 299 3.99 119.36 -48.78
CA VAL A 299 3.83 118.67 -47.48
C VAL A 299 2.56 117.82 -47.46
N TYR A 300 1.46 118.30 -48.03
CA TYR A 300 0.22 117.54 -48.16
C TYR A 300 0.39 116.31 -49.08
N LEU A 301 1.10 116.46 -50.20
CA LEU A 301 1.39 115.36 -51.11
C LEU A 301 2.38 114.34 -50.52
N SER A 302 3.41 114.78 -49.79
CA SER A 302 4.30 113.86 -49.07
C SER A 302 3.53 113.09 -47.99
N PHE A 303 2.68 113.78 -47.23
CA PHE A 303 1.85 113.15 -46.20
C PHE A 303 0.90 112.09 -46.80
N ASN A 304 0.27 112.36 -47.93
CA ASN A 304 -0.67 111.40 -48.54
C ASN A 304 0.04 110.20 -49.19
N SER A 305 1.25 110.40 -49.74
CA SER A 305 2.14 109.32 -50.19
C SER A 305 2.60 108.44 -49.01
N ASP A 306 2.93 109.05 -47.88
CA ASP A 306 3.36 108.34 -46.68
C ASP A 306 2.19 107.59 -46.01
N VAL A 307 0.99 108.16 -45.97
CA VAL A 307 -0.23 107.48 -45.48
C VAL A 307 -0.62 106.31 -46.38
N SER A 308 -0.43 106.38 -47.69
CA SER A 308 -0.66 105.24 -48.58
C SER A 308 0.42 104.15 -48.42
N SER A 309 1.64 104.51 -48.01
CA SER A 309 2.66 103.53 -47.57
C SER A 309 2.27 102.79 -46.28
N TRP A 310 1.40 103.37 -45.43
CA TRP A 310 0.89 102.72 -44.21
C TRP A 310 -0.11 101.59 -44.49
N LYS A 311 -0.62 101.45 -45.72
CA LYS A 311 -1.45 100.31 -46.13
C LYS A 311 -0.69 98.97 -46.08
N THR A 312 0.63 99.00 -45.96
CA THR A 312 1.51 97.83 -45.74
C THR A 312 1.36 97.19 -44.35
N VAL A 313 0.52 97.73 -43.45
CA VAL A 313 0.08 96.99 -42.24
C VAL A 313 -0.67 95.70 -42.59
N ALA A 314 -1.25 95.59 -43.79
CA ALA A 314 -1.84 94.34 -44.30
C ALA A 314 -0.80 93.20 -44.49
N ASP A 315 0.47 93.52 -44.73
CA ASP A 315 1.53 92.50 -44.84
C ASP A 315 1.87 91.85 -43.48
N CYS A 316 1.62 92.56 -42.36
CA CYS A 316 1.74 91.99 -41.01
C CYS A 316 0.63 90.97 -40.70
N GLU A 317 -0.59 91.16 -41.22
CA GLU A 317 -1.68 90.17 -41.13
C GLU A 317 -1.38 88.93 -41.99
N GLN A 318 -0.74 89.09 -43.15
CA GLN A 318 -0.34 87.95 -43.96
C GLN A 318 0.82 87.15 -43.32
N HIS A 319 1.74 87.82 -42.62
CA HIS A 319 2.80 87.18 -41.85
C HIS A 319 2.26 86.44 -40.61
N SER A 320 1.27 86.99 -39.91
CA SER A 320 0.61 86.30 -38.79
C SER A 320 -0.15 85.05 -39.27
N GLY A 321 -0.82 85.13 -40.43
CA GLY A 321 -1.46 83.97 -41.06
C GLY A 321 -0.48 82.85 -41.44
N LYS A 322 0.70 83.19 -42.00
CA LYS A 322 1.74 82.20 -42.33
C LYS A 322 2.34 81.55 -41.07
N ALA A 323 2.61 82.32 -40.02
CA ALA A 323 3.13 81.78 -38.75
C ALA A 323 2.12 80.86 -38.04
N ILE A 324 0.83 81.22 -38.03
CA ILE A 324 -0.24 80.39 -37.48
C ILE A 324 -0.39 79.11 -38.30
N SER A 325 -0.34 79.18 -39.64
CA SER A 325 -0.40 77.98 -40.49
C SER A 325 0.79 77.03 -40.30
N ALA A 326 1.99 77.58 -40.07
CA ALA A 326 3.18 76.79 -39.74
C ALA A 326 3.04 76.11 -38.36
N GLY A 327 2.48 76.80 -37.36
CA GLY A 327 2.15 76.23 -36.05
C GLY A 327 1.13 75.10 -36.15
N PHE A 328 0.08 75.25 -36.96
CA PHE A 328 -0.91 74.19 -37.22
C PHE A 328 -0.31 72.98 -37.91
N ASN A 329 0.58 73.17 -38.89
CA ASN A 329 1.28 72.05 -39.54
C ASN A 329 2.18 71.29 -38.56
N GLN A 330 2.86 71.99 -37.64
CA GLN A 330 3.66 71.34 -36.59
C GLN A 330 2.78 70.58 -35.58
N LEU A 331 1.62 71.13 -35.20
CA LEU A 331 0.65 70.45 -34.34
C LEU A 331 0.09 69.18 -35.01
N LYS A 332 -0.12 69.22 -36.32
CA LYS A 332 -0.59 68.07 -37.11
C LYS A 332 0.45 66.94 -37.18
N ILE A 333 1.74 67.28 -37.27
CA ILE A 333 2.83 66.28 -37.19
C ILE A 333 2.85 65.62 -35.80
N LEU A 334 2.59 66.41 -34.75
CA LEU A 334 2.53 65.91 -33.38
C LEU A 334 1.32 64.97 -33.19
N GLU A 335 0.16 65.34 -33.71
CA GLU A 335 -1.05 64.49 -33.74
C GLU A 335 -0.82 63.17 -34.50
N GLN A 336 -0.13 63.22 -35.64
CA GLN A 336 0.27 62.01 -36.38
C GLN A 336 1.23 61.12 -35.58
N SER A 337 2.19 61.69 -34.86
CA SER A 337 3.09 60.91 -34.02
C SER A 337 2.39 60.25 -32.82
N VAL A 338 1.40 60.94 -32.24
CA VAL A 338 0.59 60.41 -31.12
C VAL A 338 -0.35 59.30 -31.59
N THR A 339 -0.95 59.42 -32.77
CA THR A 339 -1.80 58.35 -33.34
C THR A 339 -1.00 57.11 -33.70
N ILE A 340 0.23 57.25 -34.21
CA ILE A 340 1.14 56.11 -34.44
C ILE A 340 1.45 55.40 -33.12
N LEU A 341 1.76 56.14 -32.05
CA LEU A 341 2.01 55.56 -30.72
C LEU A 341 0.78 54.86 -30.14
N SER A 342 -0.41 55.42 -30.32
CA SER A 342 -1.66 54.77 -29.90
C SER A 342 -1.87 53.45 -30.63
N SER A 343 -1.68 53.43 -31.96
CA SER A 343 -1.84 52.21 -32.75
C SER A 343 -0.83 51.12 -32.39
N LEU A 344 0.39 51.50 -32.01
CA LEU A 344 1.43 50.58 -31.57
C LEU A 344 1.10 50.02 -30.17
N LEU A 345 0.58 50.85 -29.27
CA LEU A 345 0.10 50.42 -27.95
C LEU A 345 -1.06 49.41 -28.09
N ASP A 346 -1.99 49.67 -29.01
CA ASP A 346 -3.14 48.78 -29.29
C ASP A 346 -2.71 47.45 -29.96
N SER A 347 -1.62 47.45 -30.74
CA SER A 347 -1.04 46.22 -31.28
C SER A 347 -0.41 45.39 -30.16
N ILE A 348 0.35 46.02 -29.28
CA ILE A 348 1.02 45.35 -28.16
C ILE A 348 0.00 44.78 -27.16
N LEU A 349 -1.09 45.51 -26.88
CA LEU A 349 -2.17 45.02 -26.03
C LEU A 349 -2.85 43.77 -26.61
N ARG A 350 -3.06 43.74 -27.94
CA ARG A 350 -3.61 42.56 -28.63
C ARG A 350 -2.67 41.36 -28.55
N ASP A 351 -1.39 41.55 -28.80
CA ASP A 351 -0.40 40.46 -28.71
C ASP A 351 -0.32 39.86 -27.29
N ILE A 352 -0.43 40.71 -26.26
CA ILE A 352 -0.48 40.26 -24.86
C ILE A 352 -1.77 39.46 -24.57
N GLN A 353 -2.92 39.91 -25.08
CA GLN A 353 -4.19 39.19 -24.93
C GLN A 353 -4.16 37.82 -25.60
N ASP A 354 -3.63 37.72 -26.82
CA ASP A 354 -3.50 36.45 -27.54
C ASP A 354 -2.53 35.50 -26.84
N TYR A 355 -1.41 36.02 -26.32
CA TYR A 355 -0.47 35.20 -25.54
C TYR A 355 -1.09 34.67 -24.24
N LEU A 356 -1.88 35.50 -23.53
CA LEU A 356 -2.58 35.08 -22.30
C LEU A 356 -3.65 34.03 -22.61
N SER A 357 -4.41 34.20 -23.70
CA SER A 357 -5.44 33.25 -24.13
C SER A 357 -4.85 31.87 -24.46
N ASN A 358 -3.80 31.84 -25.28
CA ASN A 358 -3.09 30.59 -25.64
C ASN A 358 -2.51 29.89 -24.40
N LYS A 359 -2.03 30.66 -23.42
CA LYS A 359 -1.48 30.12 -22.18
C LYS A 359 -2.55 29.57 -21.23
N SER A 360 -3.72 30.21 -21.16
CA SER A 360 -4.86 29.65 -20.42
C SER A 360 -5.34 28.33 -21.03
N ALA A 361 -5.36 28.21 -22.36
CA ALA A 361 -5.72 26.97 -23.04
C ALA A 361 -4.74 25.81 -22.71
N ALA A 362 -3.43 26.08 -22.74
CA ALA A 362 -2.42 25.09 -22.39
C ALA A 362 -2.49 24.65 -20.90
N LEU A 363 -2.88 25.54 -19.99
CA LEU A 363 -3.08 25.20 -18.58
C LEU A 363 -4.31 24.31 -18.37
N THR A 364 -5.41 24.57 -19.10
CA THR A 364 -6.60 23.71 -19.03
C THR A 364 -6.33 22.30 -19.58
N GLU A 365 -5.51 22.17 -20.62
CA GLU A 365 -5.10 20.85 -21.15
C GLU A 365 -4.21 20.07 -20.17
N LEU A 366 -3.32 20.75 -19.44
CA LEU A 366 -2.51 20.07 -18.41
C LEU A 366 -3.35 19.65 -17.19
N GLN A 367 -4.37 20.43 -16.82
CA GLN A 367 -5.28 20.04 -15.73
C GLN A 367 -6.09 18.79 -16.09
N THR A 368 -6.63 18.70 -17.31
CA THR A 368 -7.36 17.51 -17.75
C THR A 368 -6.46 16.27 -17.86
N LEU A 369 -5.19 16.44 -18.27
CA LEU A 369 -4.21 15.35 -18.25
C LEU A 369 -3.86 14.90 -16.80
N GLY A 370 -3.79 15.83 -15.86
CA GLY A 370 -3.59 15.51 -14.44
C GLY A 370 -4.78 14.76 -13.83
N GLU A 371 -6.01 15.18 -14.13
CA GLU A 371 -7.23 14.51 -13.66
C GLU A 371 -7.38 13.09 -14.26
N THR A 372 -7.02 12.92 -15.53
CA THR A 372 -7.05 11.60 -16.19
C THR A 372 -5.96 10.66 -15.67
N THR A 373 -4.77 11.16 -15.35
CA THR A 373 -3.69 10.34 -14.77
C THR A 373 -3.99 9.95 -13.32
N THR A 374 -4.46 10.88 -12.49
CA THR A 374 -4.87 10.57 -11.10
C THR A 374 -6.05 9.60 -11.03
N THR A 375 -7.03 9.71 -11.93
CA THR A 375 -8.13 8.74 -12.02
C THR A 375 -7.66 7.36 -12.50
N GLN A 376 -6.68 7.29 -13.42
CA GLN A 376 -6.05 6.04 -13.83
C GLN A 376 -5.23 5.38 -12.71
N GLU A 377 -4.50 6.16 -11.90
CA GLU A 377 -3.75 5.66 -10.74
C GLU A 377 -4.68 5.14 -9.64
N LEU A 378 -5.79 5.83 -9.37
CA LEU A 378 -6.84 5.35 -8.44
C LEU A 378 -7.43 4.01 -8.88
N LEU A 379 -7.69 3.82 -10.18
CA LEU A 379 -8.18 2.56 -10.74
C LEU A 379 -7.13 1.43 -10.65
N HIS A 380 -5.84 1.76 -10.77
CA HIS A 380 -4.76 0.79 -10.60
C HIS A 380 -4.57 0.37 -9.13
N LEU A 381 -4.84 1.25 -8.17
CA LEU A 381 -4.76 0.92 -6.73
C LEU A 381 -5.96 0.09 -6.22
N GLN A 382 -7.08 0.07 -6.94
CA GLN A 382 -8.27 -0.72 -6.60
C GLN A 382 -8.23 -2.19 -7.10
N ARG A 383 -7.21 -2.59 -7.86
CA ARG A 383 -7.07 -3.92 -8.46
C ARG A 383 -5.91 -4.69 -7.85
#